data_AF-X6LH85-F1
#
_entry.id   AF-X6LH85-F1
#
_cell.length_a   1.000
_cell.length_b   1.000
_cell.length_c   1.000
_cell.angle_alpha   90.00
_cell.angle_beta   90.00
_cell.angle_gamma   90.00
#
_symmetry.space_group_name_H-M   'P 1'
#
loop_
_entity.id
_entity.type
_entity.pdbx_description
1 polymer ?
#
loop_
_entity_poly.entity_id
_entity_poly.type
_entity_poly.pdbx_seq_one_letter_code
_entity_poly.pdbx_strand_id
1 'polypeptide(L)'
;KIIREMCLHILWNILKYPKHIKYRQIHKQALYNYLSNKCHTLRADFERVFISMEKNLQNFGFKKENAIWYYQYDNTQLLHLWDWYRSVASHQTVYVFILLLIKQMI
;
A
#
# COMPACT_ATOMS: atom_id res chain seq x y z
N LYS A 1 -1.53 7.82 6.99
CA LYS A 1 -1.25 6.66 7.89
C LYS A 1 -1.85 5.36 7.34
N ILE A 2 -3.18 5.30 7.12
CA ILE A 2 -3.90 4.10 6.64
C ILE A 2 -3.34 3.53 5.33
N ILE A 3 -3.25 4.36 4.28
CA ILE A 3 -2.79 3.96 2.94
C ILE A 3 -1.38 3.36 3.02
N ARG A 4 -0.46 4.06 3.70
CA ARG A 4 0.94 3.62 3.85
C ARG A 4 1.04 2.23 4.47
N GLU A 5 0.35 2.01 5.59
CA GLU A 5 0.35 0.71 6.29
C GLU A 5 -0.16 -0.41 5.39
N MET A 6 -1.26 -0.16 4.67
CA MET A 6 -1.82 -1.10 3.70
C MET A 6 -0.87 -1.39 2.54
N CYS A 7 -0.30 -0.35 1.92
CA CYS A 7 0.66 -0.50 0.84
C CYS A 7 1.86 -1.33 1.30
N LEU A 8 2.44 -1.05 2.47
CA LEU A 8 3.57 -1.82 2.99
C LEU A 8 3.21 -3.29 3.21
N HIS A 9 2.03 -3.59 3.77
CA HIS A 9 1.59 -4.97 3.96
C HIS A 9 1.37 -5.71 2.64
N ILE A 10 0.72 -5.08 1.66
CA ILE A 10 0.47 -5.68 0.34
C ILE A 10 1.80 -5.95 -0.38
N LEU A 11 2.66 -4.93 -0.47
CA LEU A 11 3.95 -5.02 -1.14
C LEU A 11 4.82 -6.10 -0.48
N TRP A 12 4.92 -6.10 0.85
CA TRP A 12 5.70 -7.09 1.59
C TRP A 12 5.19 -8.53 1.38
N ASN A 13 3.88 -8.74 1.39
CA ASN A 13 3.31 -10.07 1.17
C ASN A 13 3.65 -10.63 -0.22
N ILE A 14 3.63 -9.79 -1.25
CA ILE A 14 4.03 -10.20 -2.61
C ILE A 14 5.52 -10.47 -2.68
N LEU A 15 6.35 -9.56 -2.16
CA LEU A 15 7.82 -9.70 -2.16
C LEU A 15 8.28 -10.96 -1.42
N LYS A 16 7.64 -11.27 -0.29
CA LYS A 16 7.98 -12.43 0.55
C LYS A 16 7.47 -13.75 -0.05
N TYR A 17 6.30 -13.73 -0.71
CA TYR A 17 5.65 -14.92 -1.25
C TYR A 17 5.27 -14.76 -2.72
N PRO A 18 6.23 -14.49 -3.61
CA PRO A 18 5.99 -14.06 -4.98
C PRO A 18 5.18 -15.06 -5.80
N LYS A 19 5.33 -16.36 -5.52
CA LYS A 19 4.65 -17.45 -6.24
C LYS A 19 3.24 -17.75 -5.73
N HIS A 20 2.86 -17.25 -4.56
CA HIS A 20 1.56 -17.54 -3.94
C HIS A 20 0.46 -16.61 -4.47
N ILE A 21 -0.47 -17.18 -5.24
CA ILE A 21 -1.55 -16.41 -5.89
C ILE A 21 -2.43 -15.63 -4.90
N LYS A 22 -2.64 -16.17 -3.69
CA LYS A 22 -3.39 -15.53 -2.61
C LYS A 22 -2.91 -14.11 -2.31
N TYR A 23 -1.60 -13.87 -2.32
CA TYR A 23 -1.04 -12.54 -2.00
C TYR A 23 -1.02 -11.59 -3.19
N ARG A 24 -1.24 -12.12 -4.40
CA ARG A 24 -1.35 -11.35 -5.64
C ARG A 24 -2.79 -10.96 -5.97
N GLN A 25 -3.77 -11.40 -5.17
CA GLN A 25 -5.19 -11.10 -5.35
C GLN A 25 -5.73 -10.30 -4.16
N ILE A 26 -6.47 -9.23 -4.45
CA ILE A 26 -7.14 -8.43 -3.44
C ILE A 26 -8.61 -8.27 -3.86
N HIS A 27 -9.52 -8.85 -3.06
CA HIS A 27 -10.95 -8.68 -3.29
C HIS A 27 -11.38 -7.25 -2.94
N LYS A 28 -12.06 -6.58 -3.87
CA LYS A 28 -12.54 -5.19 -3.71
C LYS A 28 -13.40 -5.03 -2.45
N GLN A 29 -14.28 -5.99 -2.16
CA GLN A 29 -15.15 -5.94 -0.98
C GLN A 29 -14.35 -6.03 0.33
N ALA A 30 -13.35 -6.92 0.39
CA ALA A 30 -12.50 -7.05 1.57
C ALA A 30 -11.68 -5.77 1.80
N LEU A 31 -11.13 -5.20 0.72
CA LEU A 31 -10.42 -3.92 0.75
C LEU A 31 -11.33 -2.78 1.23
N TYR A 32 -12.53 -2.68 0.65
CA TYR A 32 -13.53 -1.68 1.01
C TYR A 32 -13.90 -1.77 2.49
N ASN A 33 -14.28 -2.96 2.97
CA ASN A 33 -14.69 -3.17 4.35
C ASN A 33 -13.58 -2.83 5.34
N TYR A 34 -12.35 -3.28 5.05
CA TYR A 34 -11.20 -2.97 5.89
C TYR A 34 -10.92 -1.46 5.95
N LEU A 35 -10.88 -0.79 4.79
CA LEU A 35 -10.61 0.65 4.74
C LEU A 35 -11.73 1.45 5.38
N SER A 36 -12.99 1.06 5.19
CA SER A 36 -14.15 1.71 5.81
C SER A 36 -14.07 1.64 7.33
N ASN A 37 -13.85 0.46 7.89
CA ASN A 37 -13.66 0.29 9.34
C ASN A 37 -12.49 1.14 9.86
N LYS A 38 -11.34 1.08 9.18
CA LYS A 38 -10.14 1.79 9.63
C LYS A 38 -10.28 3.32 9.53
N CYS A 39 -10.98 3.81 8.50
CA CYS A 39 -11.30 5.23 8.37
C CYS A 39 -12.29 5.68 9.43
N HIS A 40 -13.32 4.89 9.72
CA HIS A 40 -14.28 5.15 10.79
C HIS A 40 -13.59 5.26 12.16
N THR A 41 -12.74 4.29 12.51
CA THR A 41 -11.97 4.32 13.77
C THR A 41 -11.08 5.56 13.89
N LEU A 42 -10.50 6.02 12.78
CA LEU A 42 -9.55 7.14 12.77
C LEU A 42 -10.18 8.48 12.37
N ARG A 43 -11.51 8.54 12.22
CA ARG A 43 -12.27 9.71 11.71
C ARG A 43 -11.65 10.30 10.43
N ALA A 44 -11.21 9.43 9.52
CA ALA A 44 -10.63 9.82 8.25
C ALA A 44 -11.69 9.80 7.14
N ASP A 45 -11.48 10.62 6.11
CA ASP A 45 -12.28 10.62 4.89
C ASP A 45 -12.08 9.31 4.11
N PHE A 46 -13.08 8.45 4.16
CA PHE A 46 -13.05 7.13 3.53
C PHE A 46 -12.95 7.22 2.00
N GLU A 47 -13.71 8.11 1.36
CA GLU A 47 -13.75 8.21 -0.10
C GLU A 47 -12.38 8.60 -0.65
N ARG A 48 -11.76 9.62 -0.03
CA ARG A 48 -10.41 10.05 -0.38
C ARG A 48 -9.38 8.94 -0.17
N VAL A 49 -9.48 8.18 0.92
CA VAL A 49 -8.58 7.06 1.21
C VAL A 49 -8.76 5.92 0.19
N PHE A 50 -10.00 5.59 -0.14
CA PHE A 50 -10.33 4.51 -1.07
C PHE A 50 -9.81 4.81 -2.48
N ILE A 51 -10.10 6.01 -3.01
CA ILE A 51 -9.60 6.47 -4.32
C ILE A 51 -8.07 6.45 -4.36
N SER A 52 -7.42 6.94 -3.31
CA SER A 52 -5.96 6.97 -3.23
C SER A 52 -5.36 5.56 -3.19
N MET A 53 -6.03 4.61 -2.51
CA MET A 53 -5.61 3.22 -2.48
C MET A 53 -5.73 2.56 -3.86
N GLU A 54 -6.85 2.76 -4.58
CA GLU A 54 -7.02 2.23 -5.93
C GLU A 54 -5.94 2.76 -6.88
N LYS A 55 -5.62 4.06 -6.81
CA LYS A 55 -4.51 4.67 -7.58
C LYS A 55 -3.15 4.03 -7.26
N ASN A 56 -2.85 3.78 -5.98
CA ASN A 56 -1.60 3.12 -5.59
C ASN A 56 -1.52 1.69 -6.12
N LEU A 57 -2.61 0.92 -6.07
CA LEU A 57 -2.64 -0.42 -6.65
C LEU A 57 -2.33 -0.41 -8.15
N GLN A 58 -2.94 0.53 -8.89
CA GLN A 58 -2.64 0.73 -10.31
C GLN A 58 -1.17 1.07 -10.53
N ASN A 59 -0.62 2.03 -9.77
CA ASN A 59 0.78 2.44 -9.87
C ASN A 59 1.77 1.30 -9.58
N PHE A 60 1.43 0.38 -8.67
CA PHE A 60 2.24 -0.80 -8.41
C PHE A 60 2.21 -1.82 -9.55
N GLY A 61 1.19 -1.77 -10.41
CA GLY A 61 1.00 -2.68 -11.55
C GLY A 61 -0.16 -3.66 -11.38
N PHE A 62 -1.02 -3.50 -10.37
CA PHE A 62 -2.23 -4.33 -10.25
C PHE A 62 -3.21 -3.97 -11.37
N LYS A 63 -3.79 -5.01 -11.97
CA LYS A 63 -4.90 -4.90 -12.92
C LYS A 63 -6.21 -5.13 -12.18
N LYS A 64 -7.23 -4.36 -12.54
CA LYS A 64 -8.59 -4.53 -12.00
C LYS A 64 -9.36 -5.43 -12.95
N GLU A 65 -9.80 -6.58 -12.45
CA GLU A 65 -10.64 -7.52 -13.18
C GLU A 65 -11.91 -7.77 -12.35
N ASN A 66 -13.04 -7.24 -12.82
CA ASN A 66 -14.31 -7.25 -12.09
C ASN A 66 -14.18 -6.72 -10.66
N ALA A 67 -14.35 -7.62 -9.67
CA ALA A 67 -14.30 -7.31 -8.24
C ALA A 67 -12.95 -7.65 -7.59
N ILE A 68 -11.92 -7.97 -8.36
CA ILE A 68 -10.63 -8.42 -7.87
C ILE A 68 -9.51 -7.57 -8.48
N TRP A 69 -8.60 -7.11 -7.65
CA TRP A 69 -7.31 -6.60 -8.09
C TRP A 69 -6.33 -7.76 -8.18
N TYR A 70 -5.69 -7.93 -9.32
CA TYR A 70 -4.74 -9.01 -9.57
C TYR A 70 -3.36 -8.46 -9.96
N TYR A 71 -2.33 -9.03 -9.36
CA TYR A 71 -0.93 -8.78 -9.69
C TYR A 71 -0.36 -9.93 -10.53
N GLN A 72 0.08 -9.62 -11.74
CA GLN A 72 0.69 -10.61 -12.63
C GLN A 72 2.12 -10.88 -12.18
N TYR A 73 2.49 -12.15 -11.99
CA TYR A 73 3.86 -12.47 -11.60
C TYR A 73 4.79 -12.42 -12.81
N ASP A 74 5.74 -11.50 -12.80
CA ASP A 74 6.97 -11.58 -13.60
C ASP A 74 8.18 -11.07 -12.80
N ASN A 75 9.40 -11.49 -13.18
CA ASN A 75 10.60 -11.15 -12.42
C ASN A 75 10.98 -9.67 -12.52
N THR A 76 10.63 -8.98 -13.61
CA THR A 76 10.90 -7.54 -13.81
C THR A 76 10.01 -6.69 -12.90
N GLN A 77 8.78 -7.14 -12.67
CA GLN A 77 7.76 -6.56 -11.83
C GLN A 77 8.13 -6.61 -10.34
N LEU A 78 8.87 -7.63 -9.89
CA LEU A 78 9.35 -7.72 -8.51
C LEU A 78 10.33 -6.61 -8.14
N LEU A 79 11.26 -6.25 -9.03
CA LEU A 79 12.20 -5.15 -8.79
C LEU A 79 11.45 -3.82 -8.64
N HIS A 80 10.47 -3.58 -9.51
CA HIS A 80 9.61 -2.40 -9.42
C HIS A 80 8.83 -2.36 -8.10
N LEU A 81 8.27 -3.48 -7.62
CA LEU A 81 7.61 -3.54 -6.30
C LEU A 81 8.58 -3.28 -5.15
N TRP A 82 9.82 -3.74 -5.26
CA TRP A 82 10.85 -3.46 -4.26
C TRP A 82 11.15 -1.96 -4.17
N ASP A 83 11.24 -1.27 -5.30
CA ASP A 83 11.45 0.18 -5.34
C ASP A 83 10.28 0.93 -4.72
N TRP A 84 9.04 0.52 -5.02
CA TRP A 84 7.85 1.05 -4.35
C TRP A 84 7.86 0.78 -2.86
N TYR A 85 8.21 -0.43 -2.42
CA TYR A 85 8.31 -0.78 -1.01
C TYR A 85 9.31 0.12 -0.29
N ARG A 86 10.52 0.27 -0.86
CA ARG A 86 11.56 1.16 -0.34
C ARG A 86 11.08 2.60 -0.26
N SER A 87 10.42 3.12 -1.30
CA SER A 87 9.88 4.48 -1.32
C SER A 87 8.81 4.70 -0.26
N VAL A 88 7.84 3.80 -0.14
CA VAL A 88 6.76 3.90 0.85
C VAL A 88 7.30 3.76 2.28
N ALA A 89 8.31 2.92 2.49
CA ALA A 89 8.98 2.73 3.79
C ALA A 89 9.88 3.92 4.17
N SER A 90 10.67 4.44 3.23
CA SER A 90 11.60 5.55 3.48
C SER A 90 10.88 6.85 3.82
N HIS A 91 9.66 7.05 3.34
CA HIS A 91 8.80 8.16 3.77
C HIS A 91 8.59 8.19 5.30
N GLN A 92 8.61 7.06 6.02
CA GLN A 92 8.60 7.08 7.49
C GLN A 92 9.91 7.57 8.07
N THR A 93 11.01 7.00 7.58
CA THR A 93 12.35 7.27 8.10
C THR A 93 12.73 8.73 7.90
N VAL A 94 12.55 9.26 6.69
CA VAL A 94 12.83 10.67 6.37
C VAL A 94 11.98 11.62 7.21
N TYR A 95 10.69 11.34 7.34
CA TYR A 95 9.80 12.20 8.14
C TYR A 95 10.17 12.18 9.64
N VAL A 96 10.55 11.02 10.18
CA VAL A 96 11.05 10.90 11.56
C VAL A 96 12.36 11.67 11.74
N PHE A 97 13.31 11.55 10.82
CA PHE A 97 14.57 12.30 10.87
C PHE A 97 14.35 13.82 10.78
N ILE A 98 13.50 14.30 9.88
CA ILE A 98 13.16 15.72 9.77
C ILE A 98 12.55 16.26 11.07
N LEU A 99 11.61 15.52 11.68
CA LEU A 99 11.02 15.90 12.97
C LEU A 99 12.06 15.96 14.09
N LEU A 100 13.01 15.02 14.14
CA LEU A 100 14.08 15.03 15.12
C LEU A 100 15.01 16.23 14.95
N LEU A 101 15.36 16.59 13.71
CA LEU A 101 16.18 17.75 13.40
C LEU A 101 15.49 19.06 13.81
N ILE A 102 14.19 19.22 13.50
CA ILE A 102 13.42 20.41 13.91
C ILE A 102 13.35 20.51 15.44
N LYS A 103 13.17 19.39 16.15
CA LYS A 103 13.16 19.35 17.62
C LYS A 103 14.51 19.72 18.24
N GLN A 104 15.64 19.45 17.58
CA GLN A 104 16.96 19.89 18.06
C GLN A 104 17.22 21.38 17.85
N MET A 105 16.48 22.02 16.94
CA MET A 105 16.65 23.44 16.61
C MET A 105 15.75 24.39 17.43
N ILE A 106 14.82 23.86 18.24
CA ILE A 106 13.90 24.60 19.12
C ILE A 106 14.31 24.33 20.57
#